data_AF-A0A5J4Q0M8-F1
#
_entry.id   AF-A0A5J4Q0M8-F1
#
_cell.length_a   1.000
_cell.length_b   1.000
_cell.length_c   1.000
_cell.angle_alpha   90.00
_cell.angle_beta   90.00
_cell.angle_gamma   90.00
#
_symmetry.space_group_name_H-M   'P 1'
#
loop_
_entity.id
_entity.type
_entity.pdbx_description
1 polymer ?
#
loop_
_entity_poly.entity_id
_entity_poly.type
_entity_poly.pdbx_seq_one_letter_code
_entity_poly.pdbx_strand_id
1 'polypeptide(L)'
;MSIVYTQILSVIFEIIYFVLIVGAIIVVVLDNRNPLKTIAWVLVLAFLPFIGLFFYFFLGGSMRRRRLINKKKHNRLLRKPKMEYLAQEAYEVPKEYVRLIQLFRNINQAFPYEGNRVEIYTNGYAKLQTLLRELKKARHHIHIEYYLI
;
A
#
# COMPACT_ATOMS: atom_id res chain seq x y z
N MET A 1 -56.37 -19.63 2.34
CA MET A 1 -55.45 -19.45 3.48
C MET A 1 -54.01 -19.81 3.10
N SER A 2 -53.72 -21.04 2.66
CA SER A 2 -52.34 -21.49 2.30
C SER A 2 -51.62 -20.62 1.25
N ILE A 3 -52.31 -20.20 0.19
CA ILE A 3 -51.73 -19.41 -0.92
C ILE A 3 -51.24 -18.03 -0.44
N VAL A 4 -51.98 -17.40 0.48
CA VAL A 4 -51.63 -16.09 1.04
C VAL A 4 -50.40 -16.20 1.94
N TYR A 5 -50.31 -17.27 2.75
CA TYR A 5 -49.11 -17.53 3.55
C TYR A 5 -47.87 -17.78 2.69
N THR A 6 -48.00 -18.54 1.59
CA THR A 6 -46.87 -18.77 0.68
C THR A 6 -46.42 -17.50 -0.03
N GLN A 7 -47.35 -16.58 -0.37
CA GLN A 7 -47.02 -15.29 -0.95
C GLN A 7 -46.32 -14.35 0.04
N ILE A 8 -46.78 -14.33 1.30
CA ILE A 8 -46.14 -13.52 2.34
C ILE A 8 -44.70 -14.02 2.59
N LEU A 9 -44.51 -15.34 2.66
CA LEU A 9 -43.19 -15.96 2.81
C LEU A 9 -42.25 -15.66 1.64
N SER A 10 -42.75 -15.69 0.39
CA SER A 10 -41.92 -15.40 -0.78
C SER A 10 -41.47 -13.93 -0.81
N VAL A 11 -42.36 -12.99 -0.48
CA VAL A 11 -42.04 -11.56 -0.43
C VAL A 11 -41.00 -11.26 0.65
N ILE A 12 -41.14 -11.87 1.84
CA ILE A 12 -40.15 -11.73 2.92
C ILE A 12 -38.78 -12.26 2.47
N PHE A 13 -38.75 -13.39 1.77
CA PHE A 13 -37.50 -13.97 1.26
C PHE A 13 -36.82 -13.05 0.23
N GLU A 14 -37.59 -12.48 -0.70
CA GLU A 14 -37.08 -11.53 -1.70
C GLU A 14 -36.51 -10.26 -1.06
N ILE A 15 -37.18 -9.71 -0.05
CA ILE A 15 -36.70 -8.52 0.67
C ILE A 15 -35.38 -8.82 1.39
N ILE A 16 -35.28 -9.96 2.08
CA ILE A 16 -34.05 -10.37 2.76
C ILE A 16 -32.92 -10.56 1.75
N TYR A 17 -33.20 -11.21 0.62
CA TYR A 17 -32.24 -11.42 -0.46
C TYR A 17 -31.73 -10.10 -1.04
N PHE A 18 -32.62 -9.14 -1.28
CA PHE A 18 -32.29 -7.81 -1.78
C PHE A 18 -31.40 -7.05 -0.79
N VAL A 19 -31.75 -7.04 0.50
CA VAL A 19 -30.94 -6.39 1.55
C VAL A 19 -29.55 -7.01 1.66
N LEU A 20 -29.42 -8.33 1.53
CA LEU A 20 -28.12 -9.02 1.54
C LEU A 20 -27.25 -8.62 0.35
N ILE A 21 -27.82 -8.54 -0.86
CA ILE A 21 -27.07 -8.09 -2.05
C ILE A 21 -26.62 -6.65 -1.90
N VAL A 22 -27.51 -5.75 -1.50
CA VAL A 22 -27.18 -4.33 -1.32
C VAL A 22 -26.11 -4.16 -0.24
N GLY A 23 -26.25 -4.84 0.90
CA GLY A 23 -25.26 -4.83 1.97
C GLY A 23 -23.90 -5.36 1.52
N ALA A 24 -23.88 -6.44 0.74
CA ALA A 24 -22.65 -7.02 0.19
C ALA A 24 -21.95 -6.06 -0.79
N ILE A 25 -22.70 -5.39 -1.67
CA ILE A 25 -22.18 -4.37 -2.59
C ILE A 25 -21.56 -3.21 -1.81
N ILE A 26 -22.25 -2.69 -0.79
CA ILE A 26 -21.75 -1.59 0.05
C ILE A 26 -20.44 -1.97 0.73
N VAL A 27 -20.37 -3.16 1.35
CA VAL A 27 -19.16 -3.64 2.03
C VAL A 27 -17.98 -3.76 1.06
N VAL A 28 -18.20 -4.31 -0.13
CA VAL A 28 -17.14 -4.48 -1.13
C VAL A 28 -16.69 -3.15 -1.74
N VAL A 29 -17.62 -2.23 -2.00
CA VAL A 29 -17.29 -0.87 -2.45
C VAL A 29 -16.52 -0.10 -1.38
N LEU A 30 -16.84 -0.25 -0.09
CA LEU A 30 -16.11 0.40 1.00
C LEU A 30 -14.71 -0.20 1.24
N ASP A 31 -14.45 -1.45 0.86
CA ASP A 31 -13.14 -2.11 1.04
C ASP A 31 -12.06 -1.64 0.03
N ASN A 32 -12.44 -0.75 -0.90
CA ASN A 32 -11.66 -0.22 -2.03
C ASN A 32 -10.14 -0.06 -1.82
N ARG A 33 -9.35 -0.86 -2.57
CA ARG A 33 -7.94 -0.56 -2.97
C ARG A 33 -7.50 -1.12 -4.33
N ASN A 34 -8.24 -2.05 -4.94
CA ASN A 34 -7.95 -2.54 -6.29
C ASN A 34 -9.28 -2.76 -7.04
N PRO A 35 -9.62 -1.87 -7.99
CA PRO A 35 -10.95 -1.86 -8.62
C PRO A 35 -11.29 -3.17 -9.33
N LEU A 36 -10.29 -3.87 -9.89
CA LEU A 36 -10.50 -5.15 -10.57
C LEU A 36 -10.90 -6.27 -9.60
N LYS A 37 -10.31 -6.31 -8.39
CA LYS A 37 -10.66 -7.33 -7.38
C LYS A 37 -12.03 -7.07 -6.78
N THR A 38 -12.36 -5.80 -6.57
CA THR A 38 -13.68 -5.37 -6.08
C THR A 38 -14.77 -5.81 -7.04
N ILE A 39 -14.61 -5.57 -8.35
CA ILE A 39 -15.61 -5.96 -9.36
C ILE A 39 -15.82 -7.48 -9.41
N ALA A 40 -14.75 -8.27 -9.35
CA ALA A 40 -14.87 -9.73 -9.32
C ALA A 40 -15.67 -10.24 -8.11
N TRP A 41 -15.47 -9.67 -6.92
CA TRP A 41 -16.25 -10.02 -5.73
C TRP A 41 -17.70 -9.52 -5.81
N VAL A 42 -17.94 -8.32 -6.33
CA VAL A 42 -19.29 -7.83 -6.60
C VAL A 42 -20.04 -8.78 -7.52
N LEU A 43 -19.40 -9.26 -8.58
CA LEU A 43 -20.01 -10.21 -9.53
C LEU A 43 -20.35 -11.54 -8.84
N VAL A 44 -19.41 -12.12 -8.09
CA VAL A 44 -19.64 -13.37 -7.33
C VAL A 44 -20.77 -13.21 -6.32
N LEU A 45 -20.85 -12.07 -5.63
CA LEU A 45 -21.90 -11.77 -4.67
C LEU A 45 -23.26 -11.49 -5.33
N ALA A 46 -23.27 -10.92 -6.54
CA ALA A 46 -24.49 -10.67 -7.30
C ALA A 46 -25.13 -11.98 -7.80
N PHE A 47 -24.31 -12.93 -8.28
CA PHE A 47 -24.80 -14.21 -8.81
C PHE A 47 -24.98 -15.28 -7.71
N LEU A 48 -24.18 -15.24 -6.64
CA LEU A 48 -24.20 -16.21 -5.55
C LEU A 48 -23.97 -15.51 -4.21
N PRO A 49 -24.97 -14.80 -3.65
CA PRO A 49 -24.76 -13.97 -2.45
C PRO A 49 -24.35 -14.79 -1.22
N PHE A 50 -24.95 -15.96 -0.99
CA PHE A 50 -24.61 -16.80 0.17
C PHE A 50 -23.20 -17.39 0.07
N ILE A 51 -22.87 -17.97 -1.08
CA ILE A 51 -21.56 -18.59 -1.33
C ILE A 51 -20.46 -17.53 -1.44
N GLY A 52 -20.74 -16.42 -2.12
CA GLY A 52 -19.85 -15.29 -2.27
C GLY A 52 -19.52 -14.63 -0.92
N LEU A 53 -20.49 -14.50 -0.02
CA LEU A 53 -20.27 -13.95 1.32
C LEU A 53 -19.36 -14.86 2.16
N PHE A 54 -19.61 -16.17 2.12
CA PHE A 54 -18.75 -17.17 2.77
C PHE A 54 -17.31 -17.06 2.26
N PHE A 55 -17.11 -17.09 0.94
CA PHE A 55 -15.77 -16.98 0.36
C PHE A 55 -15.12 -15.60 0.58
N TYR A 56 -15.89 -14.51 0.58
CA TYR A 56 -15.36 -13.17 0.86
C TYR A 56 -14.81 -13.09 2.29
N PHE A 57 -15.50 -13.67 3.28
CA PHE A 57 -15.02 -13.68 4.66
C PHE A 57 -13.68 -14.43 4.81
N PHE A 58 -13.53 -15.56 4.12
CA PHE A 58 -12.32 -16.38 4.18
C PHE A 58 -11.16 -15.83 3.31
N LEU A 59 -11.44 -15.31 2.12
CA LEU A 59 -10.43 -14.92 1.13
C LEU A 59 -10.18 -13.39 1.07
N GLY A 60 -11.20 -12.57 1.35
CA GLY A 60 -11.15 -11.11 1.27
C GLY A 60 -10.37 -10.45 2.42
N GLY A 61 -10.46 -10.99 3.65
CA GLY A 61 -9.87 -10.39 4.85
C GLY A 61 -8.33 -10.43 4.97
N SER A 62 -7.63 -11.10 4.05
CA SER A 62 -6.18 -11.36 4.16
C SER A 62 -5.30 -10.10 4.15
N MET A 63 -5.82 -8.97 3.67
CA MET A 63 -5.06 -7.72 3.55
C MET A 63 -4.92 -6.96 4.88
N ARG A 64 -5.88 -7.05 5.81
CA ARG A 64 -5.80 -6.30 7.08
C ARG A 64 -4.69 -6.84 7.99
N ARG A 65 -4.50 -8.16 8.06
CA ARG A 65 -3.41 -8.80 8.82
C ARG A 65 -2.03 -8.54 8.21
N ARG A 66 -1.90 -8.54 6.87
CA ARG A 66 -0.64 -8.18 6.18
C ARG A 66 -0.17 -6.76 6.49
N ARG A 67 -1.10 -5.79 6.61
CA ARG A 67 -0.76 -4.38 6.93
C ARG A 67 -0.14 -4.20 8.32
N LEU A 68 -0.64 -4.92 9.34
CA LEU A 68 -0.12 -4.80 10.71
C LEU A 68 1.29 -5.40 10.83
N ILE A 69 1.54 -6.54 10.18
CA ILE A 69 2.86 -7.18 10.14
C ILE A 69 3.86 -6.30 9.37
N ASN A 70 3.44 -5.73 8.23
CA ASN A 70 4.29 -4.80 7.47
C ASN A 70 4.60 -3.53 8.24
N LYS A 71 3.65 -2.95 8.99
CA LYS A 71 3.93 -1.76 9.83
C LYS A 71 4.97 -2.04 10.91
N LYS A 72 4.90 -3.20 11.59
CA LYS A 72 5.90 -3.58 12.60
C LYS A 72 7.29 -3.78 11.99
N LYS A 73 7.37 -4.45 10.83
CA LYS A 73 8.64 -4.66 10.11
C LYS A 73 9.23 -3.34 9.61
N HIS A 74 8.40 -2.46 9.05
CA HIS A 74 8.78 -1.15 8.55
C HIS A 74 9.28 -0.24 9.69
N ASN A 75 8.57 -0.17 10.82
CA ASN A 75 9.02 0.59 11.99
C ASN A 75 10.35 0.07 12.54
N ARG A 76 10.63 -1.24 12.44
CA ARG A 76 11.93 -1.80 12.87
C ARG A 76 13.07 -1.38 11.93
N LEU A 77 12.82 -1.35 10.63
CA LEU A 77 13.81 -0.91 9.63
C LEU A 77 14.13 0.58 9.77
N LEU A 78 13.13 1.42 10.06
CA LEU A 78 13.31 2.87 10.19
C LEU A 78 13.87 3.32 11.54
N ARG A 79 13.88 2.44 12.56
CA ARG A 79 14.48 2.74 13.86
C ARG A 79 15.99 2.98 13.77
N LYS A 80 16.71 2.20 12.96
CA LYS A 80 18.17 2.32 12.82
C LYS A 80 18.60 3.67 12.23
N PRO A 81 18.09 4.09 11.05
CA PRO A 81 18.39 5.40 10.48
C PRO A 81 18.11 6.54 11.46
N LYS A 82 16.97 6.51 12.16
CA LYS A 82 16.62 7.55 13.13
C LYS A 82 17.66 7.67 14.25
N MET A 83 18.14 6.56 14.79
CA MET A 83 19.13 6.58 15.87
C MET A 83 20.47 7.14 15.38
N GLU A 84 20.91 6.76 14.18
CA GLU A 84 22.13 7.29 13.57
C GLU A 84 22.03 8.80 13.29
N TYR A 85 20.88 9.28 12.82
CA TYR A 85 20.63 10.71 12.64
C TYR A 85 20.69 11.49 13.96
N LEU A 86 20.13 10.94 15.05
CA LEU A 86 20.19 11.59 16.37
C LEU A 86 21.60 11.57 16.99
N ALA A 87 22.46 10.66 16.56
CA ALA A 87 23.85 10.58 17.00
C ALA A 87 24.79 11.49 16.19
N GLN A 88 24.33 12.02 15.05
CA GLN A 88 25.06 12.99 14.27
C GLN A 88 25.20 14.30 15.06
N GLU A 89 26.32 15.01 14.90
CA GLU A 89 26.46 16.38 15.41
C GLU A 89 25.34 17.27 14.86
N ALA A 90 24.94 18.28 15.65
CA ALA A 90 23.79 19.10 15.32
C ALA A 90 24.03 19.92 14.05
N TYR A 91 23.51 19.45 12.92
CA TYR A 91 23.51 20.19 11.67
C TYR A 91 22.49 21.32 11.68
N GLU A 92 22.93 22.53 11.35
CA GLU A 92 22.01 23.64 11.13
C GLU A 92 21.45 23.58 9.70
N VAL A 93 20.23 23.03 9.59
CA VAL A 93 19.50 22.97 8.32
C VAL A 93 19.15 24.39 7.85
N PRO A 94 19.46 24.77 6.60
CA PRO A 94 19.07 26.07 6.06
C PRO A 94 17.55 26.27 6.15
N LYS A 95 17.12 27.46 6.60
CA LYS A 95 15.70 27.78 6.89
C LYS A 95 14.76 27.51 5.72
N GLU A 96 15.25 27.71 4.49
CA GLU A 96 14.53 27.46 3.24
C GLU A 96 14.14 25.99 3.03
N TYR A 97 14.92 25.03 3.55
CA TYR A 97 14.68 23.59 3.37
C TYR A 97 13.94 22.93 4.53
N VAL A 98 13.65 23.66 5.62
CA VAL A 98 13.00 23.12 6.82
C VAL A 98 11.66 22.45 6.49
N ARG A 99 10.83 23.10 5.66
CA ARG A 99 9.52 22.55 5.26
C ARG A 99 9.66 21.26 4.45
N LEU A 100 10.64 21.21 3.55
CA LEU A 100 10.90 20.03 2.72
C LEU A 100 11.40 18.84 3.55
N ILE A 101 12.30 19.11 4.50
CA ILE A 101 12.82 18.08 5.41
C ILE A 101 11.71 17.56 6.34
N GLN A 102 10.84 18.45 6.84
CA GLN A 102 9.66 18.04 7.61
C GLN A 102 8.71 17.15 6.79
N LEU A 103 8.49 17.49 5.51
CA LEU A 103 7.69 16.67 4.61
C LEU A 103 8.28 15.26 4.46
N PHE A 104 9.57 15.14 4.15
CA PHE A 104 10.23 13.84 3.99
C PHE A 104 10.24 13.00 5.27
N ARG A 105 10.40 13.66 6.42
CA ARG A 105 10.29 13.02 7.73
C ARG A 105 8.89 12.45 7.96
N ASN A 106 7.85 13.18 7.57
CA ASN A 106 6.46 12.77 7.78
C ASN A 106 6.00 11.66 6.82
N ILE A 107 6.47 11.67 5.57
CA ILE A 107 6.07 10.68 4.56
C ILE A 107 6.78 9.35 4.82
N ASN A 108 8.12 9.36 4.94
CA ASN A 108 8.93 8.13 4.89
C ASN A 108 9.96 8.02 6.01
N GLN A 109 9.95 8.92 7.01
CA GLN A 109 11.01 9.01 8.03
C GLN A 109 12.41 9.14 7.41
N ALA A 110 12.52 9.84 6.29
CA ALA A 110 13.80 10.17 5.67
C ALA A 110 14.42 11.35 6.42
N PHE A 111 15.63 11.15 6.96
CA PHE A 111 16.38 12.15 7.70
C PHE A 111 17.53 12.69 6.84
N PRO A 112 17.84 13.99 6.91
CA PRO A 112 19.00 14.54 6.21
C PRO A 112 20.28 14.11 6.91
N TYR A 113 21.23 13.54 6.17
CA TYR A 113 22.56 13.20 6.68
C TYR A 113 23.59 14.15 6.09
N GLU A 114 24.63 14.46 6.86
CA GLU A 114 25.79 15.19 6.36
C GLU A 114 26.85 14.25 5.76
N GLY A 115 27.88 14.86 5.14
CA GLY A 115 29.01 14.12 4.57
C GLY A 115 28.71 13.37 3.27
N ASN A 116 27.50 13.54 2.72
CA ASN A 116 27.12 12.95 1.45
C ASN A 116 27.89 13.61 0.30
N ARG A 117 28.54 12.78 -0.53
CA ARG A 117 29.09 13.21 -1.82
C ARG A 117 28.06 12.93 -2.90
N VAL A 118 27.56 13.98 -3.53
CA VAL A 118 26.55 13.89 -4.59
C VAL A 118 27.15 14.48 -5.86
N GLU A 119 27.06 13.72 -6.95
CA GLU A 119 27.44 14.17 -8.28
C GLU A 119 26.18 14.21 -9.15
N ILE A 120 25.92 15.35 -9.79
CA ILE A 120 24.73 15.58 -10.61
C ILE A 120 25.12 15.44 -12.08
N TYR A 121 24.42 14.58 -12.81
CA TYR A 121 24.59 14.41 -14.24
C TYR A 121 23.41 14.99 -15.01
N THR A 122 23.70 15.91 -15.93
CA THR A 122 22.71 16.47 -16.86
C THR A 122 22.71 15.74 -18.22
N ASN A 123 23.72 14.93 -18.49
CA ASN A 123 23.85 14.13 -19.71
C ASN A 123 23.84 12.63 -19.40
N GLY A 124 22.96 11.89 -20.09
CA GLY A 124 22.81 10.44 -19.94
C GLY A 124 24.08 9.66 -20.31
N TYR A 125 24.84 10.11 -21.30
CA TYR A 125 26.07 9.42 -21.72
C TYR A 125 27.15 9.48 -20.61
N ALA A 126 27.37 10.68 -20.05
CA ALA A 126 28.31 10.86 -18.94
C ALA A 126 27.90 10.03 -17.71
N LYS A 127 26.61 10.07 -17.36
CA LYS A 127 26.04 9.25 -16.27
C LYS A 127 26.28 7.76 -16.50
N LEU A 128 26.04 7.26 -17.71
CA LEU A 128 26.20 5.85 -18.04
C LEU A 128 27.67 5.41 -17.98
N GLN A 129 28.59 6.24 -18.50
CA GLN A 129 30.03 5.96 -18.41
C GLN A 129 30.52 5.90 -16.96
N THR A 130 30.13 6.87 -16.11
CA THR A 130 30.52 6.83 -14.71
C THR A 130 29.90 5.65 -13.98
N LEU A 131 28.62 5.34 -14.23
CA LEU A 131 27.98 4.15 -13.66
C LEU A 131 28.75 2.88 -14.01
N LEU A 132 29.07 2.65 -15.29
CA LEU A 132 29.83 1.46 -15.70
C LEU A 132 31.20 1.39 -15.04
N ARG A 133 31.85 2.54 -14.83
CA ARG A 133 33.14 2.61 -14.12
C ARG A 133 33.00 2.22 -12.65
N GLU A 134 31.98 2.73 -11.95
CA GLU A 134 31.72 2.41 -10.54
C GLU A 134 31.30 0.96 -10.34
N LEU A 135 30.50 0.41 -11.28
CA LEU A 135 30.14 -1.01 -11.28
C LEU A 135 31.38 -1.92 -11.34
N LYS A 136 32.37 -1.57 -12.16
CA LYS A 136 33.64 -2.32 -12.26
C LYS A 136 34.50 -2.25 -10.99
N LYS A 137 34.33 -1.22 -10.15
CA LYS A 137 35.07 -1.03 -8.90
C LYS A 137 34.49 -1.80 -7.72
N ALA A 138 33.21 -2.19 -7.79
CA ALA A 138 32.53 -2.84 -6.68
C ALA A 138 33.17 -4.19 -6.31
N ARG A 139 33.33 -4.44 -5.01
CA ARG A 139 34.02 -5.64 -4.50
C ARG A 139 33.11 -6.67 -3.84
N HIS A 140 31.99 -6.25 -3.28
CA HIS A 140 31.17 -7.14 -2.43
C HIS A 140 29.74 -7.24 -2.94
N HIS A 141 29.07 -6.11 -3.11
CA HIS A 141 27.69 -6.06 -3.57
C HIS A 141 27.43 -4.78 -4.36
N ILE A 142 26.46 -4.87 -5.26
CA ILE A 142 25.92 -3.76 -6.03
C ILE A 142 24.42 -3.76 -5.77
N HIS A 143 23.90 -2.67 -5.20
CA HIS A 143 22.46 -2.44 -5.07
C HIS A 143 22.05 -1.40 -6.11
N ILE A 144 21.13 -1.77 -7.00
CA ILE A 144 20.63 -0.93 -8.08
C ILE A 144 19.12 -0.96 -8.08
N GLU A 145 18.50 0.22 -8.16
CA GLU A 145 17.07 0.41 -8.37
C GLU A 145 16.87 1.33 -9.57
N TYR A 146 16.09 0.90 -10.57
CA TYR A 146 15.76 1.66 -11.77
C TYR A 146 14.26 1.62 -12.02
N TYR A 147 13.74 2.74 -12.51
CA TYR A 147 12.37 2.84 -13.02
C TYR A 147 12.45 3.32 -14.48
N LEU A 148 11.64 2.71 -15.35
CA LEU A 148 11.44 3.16 -16.72
C LEU A 148 10.25 4.12 -16.72
N ILE A 149 10.43 5.34 -17.21
CA ILE A 149 9.37 6.33 -17.43
C ILE A 149 8.85 6.17 -18.84
#